data_AF-A0A257JU77-F1
#
_entry.id   AF-A0A257JU77-F1
#
_cell.length_a   1.000
_cell.length_b   1.000
_cell.length_c   1.000
_cell.angle_alpha   90.00
_cell.angle_beta   90.00
_cell.angle_gamma   90.00
#
_symmetry.space_group_name_H-M   'P 1'
#
loop_
_entity.id
_entity.type
_entity.pdbx_description
1 polymer ?
#
loop_
_entity_poly.entity_id
_entity_poly.type
_entity_poly.pdbx_seq_one_letter_code
_entity_poly.pdbx_strand_id
1 'polypeptide(L)'
;MREAFDVVIERHVVEPTKAVMVEDLSRNLLTAHELGFSTILVWSWKDWSHEPVDGRPAGPVDETPDHVHHMTNDLTAFLEAVVDAGTQHG
;
A
#
# COMPACT_ATOMS: atom_id res chain seq x y z
N MET A 1 -7.41 8.72 9.95
CA MET A 1 -6.10 8.24 9.46
C MET A 1 -5.15 9.38 9.11
N ARG A 2 -5.61 10.46 8.45
CA ARG A 2 -4.85 11.68 8.15
C ARG A 2 -3.87 12.16 9.25
N GLU A 3 -4.34 12.29 10.49
CA GLU A 3 -3.51 12.75 11.62
C GLU A 3 -2.24 11.90 11.85
N ALA A 4 -2.31 10.58 11.60
CA ALA A 4 -1.15 9.70 11.73
C ALA A 4 -0.09 9.98 10.63
N PHE A 5 -0.54 10.28 9.42
CA PHE A 5 0.35 10.68 8.33
C PHE A 5 0.99 12.03 8.61
N ASP A 6 0.21 13.00 9.08
CA ASP A 6 0.71 14.34 9.39
C ASP A 6 1.84 14.26 10.44
N VAL A 7 1.69 13.44 11.50
CA VAL A 7 2.76 13.23 12.50
C VAL A 7 4.05 12.68 11.91
N VAL A 8 3.97 11.72 10.98
CA VAL A 8 5.16 11.09 10.37
C VAL A 8 5.87 12.06 9.41
N ILE A 9 5.10 12.82 8.65
CA ILE A 9 5.60 13.83 7.69
C ILE A 9 6.20 15.03 8.43
N GLU A 10 5.48 15.59 9.42
CA GLU A 10 5.93 16.76 10.19
C GLU A 10 7.22 16.50 10.96
N ARG A 11 7.43 15.26 11.42
CA ARG A 11 8.70 14.83 12.03
C ARG A 11 9.85 14.68 11.01
N HIS A 12 9.64 15.04 9.74
CA HIS A 12 10.59 14.95 8.62
C HIS A 12 11.18 13.55 8.41
N VAL A 13 10.47 12.50 8.85
CA VAL A 13 10.95 11.12 8.72
C VAL A 13 10.72 10.59 7.31
N VAL A 14 9.69 11.10 6.62
CA VAL A 14 9.26 10.59 5.31
C VAL A 14 8.83 11.74 4.39
N GLU A 15 9.36 11.75 3.16
CA GLU A 15 8.88 12.60 2.06
C GLU A 15 7.90 11.78 1.21
N PRO A 16 6.59 12.13 1.15
CA PRO A 16 5.56 11.33 0.48
C PRO A 16 5.89 10.94 -0.96
N THR A 17 6.38 11.89 -1.76
CA THR A 17 6.70 11.70 -3.18
C THR A 17 7.91 10.78 -3.43
N LYS A 18 8.64 10.41 -2.39
CA LYS A 18 9.77 9.47 -2.42
C LYS A 18 9.54 8.23 -1.57
N ALA A 19 8.30 8.02 -1.12
CA ALA A 19 7.93 6.95 -0.22
C ALA A 19 6.73 6.17 -0.76
N VAL A 20 6.55 4.97 -0.18
CA VAL A 20 5.47 4.06 -0.51
C VAL A 20 4.71 3.68 0.76
N MET A 21 3.38 3.69 0.69
CA MET A 21 2.52 3.13 1.73
C MET A 21 2.09 1.72 1.32
N VAL A 22 2.30 0.76 2.21
CA VAL A 22 1.93 -0.65 2.01
C VAL A 22 0.88 -1.01 3.05
N GLU A 23 -0.25 -1.53 2.63
CA GLU A 23 -1.40 -1.86 3.49
C GLU A 23 -2.18 -3.04 2.92
N ASP A 24 -2.94 -3.74 3.77
CA ASP A 24 -3.85 -4.81 3.35
C ASP A 24 -5.31 -4.31 3.25
N LEU A 25 -5.57 -3.06 3.66
CA LEU A 25 -6.87 -2.42 3.56
C LEU A 25 -6.84 -1.24 2.58
N SER A 26 -7.58 -1.36 1.47
CA SER A 26 -7.60 -0.34 0.41
C SER A 26 -7.99 1.06 0.90
N ARG A 27 -8.90 1.17 1.88
CA ARG A 27 -9.33 2.45 2.46
C ARG A 27 -8.18 3.21 3.14
N ASN A 28 -7.20 2.48 3.68
CA ASN A 28 -6.05 3.06 4.37
C ASN A 28 -5.06 3.70 3.36
N LEU A 29 -5.12 3.29 2.09
CA LEU A 29 -4.27 3.81 1.02
C LEU A 29 -4.78 5.12 0.40
N LEU A 30 -6.07 5.45 0.55
CA LEU A 30 -6.64 6.66 -0.07
C LEU A 30 -5.92 7.92 0.42
N THR A 31 -5.75 8.09 1.73
CA THR A 31 -5.05 9.25 2.29
C THR A 31 -3.56 9.27 1.90
N ALA A 32 -2.90 8.11 1.79
CA ALA A 32 -1.52 8.04 1.33
C ALA A 32 -1.40 8.54 -0.12
N HIS A 33 -2.29 8.09 -1.00
CA HIS A 33 -2.35 8.55 -2.38
C HIS A 33 -2.60 10.06 -2.46
N GLU A 34 -3.57 10.60 -1.71
CA GLU A 34 -3.88 12.03 -1.66
C GLU A 34 -2.67 12.88 -1.20
N LEU A 35 -1.82 12.33 -0.34
CA LEU A 35 -0.59 12.98 0.14
C LEU A 35 0.61 12.80 -0.81
N GLY A 36 0.48 12.01 -1.88
CA GLY A 36 1.50 11.83 -2.91
C GLY A 36 2.42 10.61 -2.71
N PHE A 37 2.07 9.69 -1.81
CA PHE A 37 2.76 8.39 -1.72
C PHE A 37 2.45 7.52 -2.94
N SER A 38 3.42 6.70 -3.34
CA SER A 38 3.09 5.47 -4.06
C SER A 38 2.32 4.53 -3.13
N THR A 39 1.43 3.69 -3.65
CA THR A 39 0.55 2.84 -2.83
C THR A 39 0.58 1.40 -3.30
N ILE A 40 0.77 0.48 -2.35
CA ILE A 40 0.78 -0.97 -2.60
C ILE A 40 -0.28 -1.60 -1.71
N LEU A 41 -1.23 -2.29 -2.33
CA LEU A 41 -2.22 -3.11 -1.64
C LEU A 41 -1.73 -4.56 -1.58
N VAL A 42 -1.57 -5.10 -0.37
CA VAL A 42 -1.22 -6.50 -0.14
C VAL A 42 -2.49 -7.31 0.04
N TRP A 43 -2.61 -8.41 -0.70
CA TRP A 43 -3.77 -9.29 -0.63
C TRP A 43 -3.36 -10.74 -0.35
N SER A 44 -4.32 -11.58 0.03
CA SER A 44 -4.06 -13.01 0.24
C SER A 44 -5.25 -13.89 -0.16
N TRP A 45 -5.01 -15.18 -0.33
CA TRP A 45 -6.06 -16.19 -0.57
C TRP A 45 -6.83 -16.58 0.71
N LYS A 46 -6.54 -15.95 1.85
CA LYS A 46 -7.15 -16.29 3.12
C LYS A 46 -8.62 -15.86 3.15
N ASP A 47 -9.47 -16.75 3.64
CA ASP A 47 -10.89 -16.44 3.84
C ASP A 47 -11.09 -15.58 5.10
N TRP A 48 -11.53 -14.34 4.85
CA TRP A 48 -11.89 -13.34 5.86
C TRP A 48 -13.38 -13.00 5.85
N SER A 49 -14.21 -13.89 5.30
CA SER A 49 -15.68 -13.71 5.24
C SER A 49 -16.34 -13.52 6.60
N HIS A 50 -15.68 -13.97 7.68
CA HIS A 50 -16.12 -13.79 9.07
C HIS A 50 -15.84 -12.38 9.62
N GLU A 51 -14.92 -11.63 9.03
CA GLU A 51 -14.62 -10.26 9.44
C GLU A 51 -15.67 -9.28 8.89
N PRO A 52 -15.93 -8.16 9.59
CA PRO A 52 -16.75 -7.07 9.08
C PRO A 52 -16.20 -6.57 7.74
N VAL A 53 -17.10 -6.23 6.81
CA VAL A 53 -16.73 -5.78 5.45
C VAL A 53 -15.72 -4.64 5.48
N ASP A 54 -15.92 -3.65 6.36
CA ASP A 54 -15.04 -2.48 6.46
C ASP A 54 -13.65 -2.81 7.00
N GLY A 55 -13.48 -3.92 7.72
CA GLY A 55 -12.20 -4.36 8.31
C GLY A 55 -11.56 -5.54 7.57
N ARG A 56 -12.17 -6.00 6.47
CA ARG A 56 -11.73 -7.17 5.74
C ARG A 56 -10.50 -6.87 4.88
N PRO A 57 -9.37 -7.59 5.06
CA PRO A 57 -8.21 -7.47 4.19
C PRO A 57 -8.51 -7.81 2.73
N ALA A 58 -7.73 -7.25 1.82
CA ALA A 58 -7.91 -7.45 0.39
C ALA A 58 -7.77 -8.92 -0.02
N GLY A 59 -8.65 -9.34 -0.92
CA GLY A 59 -8.69 -10.65 -1.54
C GLY A 59 -8.33 -10.64 -3.03
N PRO A 60 -8.24 -11.83 -3.65
CA PRO A 60 -7.81 -12.01 -5.05
C PRO A 60 -8.81 -11.49 -6.10
N VAL A 61 -10.05 -11.21 -5.71
CA VAL A 61 -11.15 -10.77 -6.60
C VAL A 61 -11.64 -9.36 -6.28
N ASP A 62 -10.97 -8.66 -5.37
CA ASP A 62 -11.31 -7.29 -5.04
C ASP A 62 -10.94 -6.36 -6.19
N GLU A 63 -11.80 -5.38 -6.45
CA GLU A 63 -11.53 -4.33 -7.42
C GLU A 63 -10.30 -3.52 -6.99
N THR A 64 -9.46 -3.14 -7.95
CA THR A 64 -8.33 -2.23 -7.72
C THR A 64 -8.82 -0.78 -7.89
N PRO A 65 -8.96 0.02 -6.82
CA PRO A 65 -9.35 1.41 -6.93
C PRO A 65 -8.24 2.25 -7.55
N ASP A 66 -8.57 3.41 -8.14
CA ASP A 66 -7.62 4.33 -8.76
C ASP A 66 -6.47 4.76 -7.82
N HIS A 67 -6.71 4.80 -6.50
CA HIS A 67 -5.72 5.18 -5.49
C HIS A 67 -4.75 4.05 -5.11
N VAL A 68 -4.81 2.89 -5.77
CA VAL A 68 -3.90 1.75 -5.58
C VAL A 68 -3.01 1.59 -6.81
N HIS A 69 -1.73 1.93 -6.69
CA HIS A 69 -0.79 1.87 -7.81
C HIS A 69 -0.30 0.45 -8.12
N HIS A 70 -0.13 -0.39 -7.09
CA HIS A 70 0.30 -1.78 -7.24
C HIS A 70 -0.47 -2.71 -6.30
N MET A 71 -0.62 -3.96 -6.71
CA MET A 71 -1.14 -5.04 -5.88
C MET A 71 -0.16 -6.21 -5.84
N THR A 72 -0.03 -6.85 -4.68
CA THR A 72 0.79 -8.07 -4.56
C THR A 72 0.23 -9.01 -3.49
N ASN A 73 0.38 -10.33 -3.70
CA ASN A 73 0.21 -11.33 -2.64
C ASN A 73 1.55 -11.86 -2.11
N ASP A 74 2.65 -11.33 -2.61
CA ASP A 74 4.01 -11.66 -2.19
C ASP A 74 4.81 -10.36 -2.09
N LEU A 75 4.82 -9.78 -0.90
CA LEU A 75 5.53 -8.53 -0.65
C LEU A 75 7.05 -8.71 -0.78
N THR A 76 7.58 -9.88 -0.45
CA THR A 76 9.01 -10.18 -0.57
C THR A 76 9.44 -10.19 -2.02
N ALA A 77 8.77 -10.96 -2.87
CA ALA A 77 9.08 -11.03 -4.30
C ALA A 77 8.88 -9.67 -4.99
N PHE A 78 7.89 -8.89 -4.58
CA PHE A 78 7.69 -7.53 -5.09
C PHE A 78 8.88 -6.62 -4.79
N LEU A 79 9.36 -6.61 -3.54
CA LEU A 79 10.49 -5.77 -3.14
C LEU A 79 11.80 -6.19 -3.81
N GLU A 80 12.03 -7.50 -3.96
CA GLU A 80 13.17 -8.03 -4.72
C GLU A 80 13.15 -7.52 -6.17
N ALA A 81 11.99 -7.60 -6.84
CA ALA A 81 11.84 -7.09 -8.21
C ALA A 81 12.07 -5.57 -8.33
N VAL A 82 11.65 -4.78 -7.33
CA VAL A 82 11.91 -3.33 -7.30
C VAL A 82 13.40 -3.04 -7.16
N VAL A 83 14.10 -3.76 -6.28
CA VAL A 83 15.55 -3.61 -6.09
C VAL A 83 16.31 -3.99 -7.36
N ASP A 84 15.94 -5.10 -7.99
CA ASP A 84 16.54 -5.55 -9.24
C ASP A 84 16.33 -4.53 -10.36
N ALA A 85 15.11 -4.02 -10.52
CA ALA A 85 14.79 -3.01 -11.52
C ALA A 85 15.56 -1.70 -11.32
N GLY A 86 15.72 -1.26 -10.05
CA GLY A 86 16.51 -0.08 -9.71
C GLY A 86 18.00 -0.23 -10.02
N THR A 87 18.54 -1.45 -9.90
CA THR A 87 19.95 -1.75 -10.18
C THR A 87 20.26 -1.78 -11.68
N GLN A 88 19.28 -2.11 -12.52
CA GLN A 88 19.43 -2.13 -13.98
C GLN A 88 19.39 -0.74 -14.63
N HIS A 89 18.88 0.27 -13.93
CA HIS A 89 18.72 1.64 -14.43
C HIS A 89 19.66 2.65 -13.73
N GLY A 90 20.60 2.17 -12.91
CA GLY A 90 21.60 2.95 -12.18
C GLY A 90 22.98 2.98 -12.83
#